data_AF-A0A4Y2NCY6-F1
#
_entry.id   AF-A0A4Y2NCY6-F1
#
_cell.length_a   1.000
_cell.length_b   1.000
_cell.length_c   1.000
_cell.angle_alpha   90.00
_cell.angle_beta   90.00
_cell.angle_gamma   90.00
#
_symmetry.space_group_name_H-M   'P 1'
#
loop_
_entity.id
_entity.type
_entity.pdbx_description
1 polymer ?
#
loop_
_entity_poly.entity_id
_entity_poly.type
_entity_poly.pdbx_seq_one_letter_code
_entity_poly.pdbx_strand_id
1 'polypeptide(L)'
;MLGPSQGPKKCINCKGPHNAKSNSCPAYIKEKKILELKCWNHITTSEARRVFHLQNMKYSEAVKSSPASVELQDSVNLKFEVLLQSVNEKFESLLQSVNEKFEKQTAIFAEMLHKTIESIMQNMYKIIVQSLETTTSPTRKKKLPKNLDLSTSLPMQWDAGGKNVQDI
;
A
#
# COMPACT_ATOMS: atom_id res chain seq x y z
N MET A 1 -53.28 -19.74 -58.66
CA MET A 1 -53.26 -18.31 -58.26
C MET A 1 -52.85 -18.23 -56.80
N LEU A 2 -51.56 -18.03 -56.51
CA LEU A 2 -51.04 -17.83 -55.15
C LEU A 2 -51.10 -16.33 -54.86
N GLY A 3 -51.88 -15.93 -53.86
CA GLY A 3 -52.09 -14.53 -53.46
C GLY A 3 -50.85 -13.89 -52.81
N PRO A 4 -50.82 -12.54 -52.68
CA PRO A 4 -49.62 -11.82 -52.26
C PRO A 4 -49.25 -12.17 -50.83
N SER A 5 -47.98 -12.52 -50.64
CA SER A 5 -47.34 -12.82 -49.35
C SER A 5 -47.51 -11.65 -48.38
N GLN A 6 -48.50 -11.77 -47.48
CA GLN A 6 -48.60 -10.92 -46.30
C GLN A 6 -47.47 -11.34 -45.34
N GLY A 7 -46.27 -10.79 -45.54
CA GLY A 7 -45.19 -10.92 -44.56
C GLY A 7 -45.68 -10.47 -43.18
N PRO A 8 -45.12 -11.01 -42.08
CA PRO A 8 -45.60 -10.70 -40.73
C PRO A 8 -45.56 -9.19 -40.50
N LYS A 9 -46.74 -8.57 -40.36
CA LYS A 9 -46.88 -7.13 -40.12
C LYS A 9 -46.14 -6.80 -38.82
N LYS A 10 -44.99 -6.14 -38.94
CA LYS A 10 -44.23 -5.63 -37.80
C LYS A 10 -44.88 -4.33 -37.31
N CYS A 11 -44.95 -4.15 -36.00
CA CYS A 11 -45.51 -2.95 -35.39
C CYS A 11 -44.59 -1.76 -35.62
N ILE A 12 -45.06 -0.66 -36.18
CA ILE A 12 -44.23 0.54 -36.39
C ILE A 12 -43.78 1.17 -35.07
N ASN A 13 -44.55 1.02 -33.99
CA ASN A 13 -44.30 1.67 -32.71
C ASN A 13 -43.30 0.92 -31.81
N CYS A 14 -43.18 -0.40 -31.94
CA CYS A 14 -42.27 -1.21 -31.11
C CYS A 14 -41.47 -2.27 -31.89
N LYS A 15 -41.62 -2.34 -33.22
CA LYS A 15 -40.97 -3.30 -34.12
C LYS A 15 -41.28 -4.78 -33.86
N GLY A 16 -42.24 -5.09 -32.97
CA GLY A 16 -42.64 -6.46 -32.63
C GLY A 16 -43.55 -7.14 -33.68
N PRO A 17 -43.77 -8.47 -33.59
CA PRO A 17 -44.53 -9.26 -34.56
C PRO A 17 -46.05 -9.14 -34.33
N HIS A 18 -46.59 -7.92 -34.40
CA HIS A 18 -48.01 -7.62 -34.30
C HIS A 18 -48.35 -6.35 -35.09
N ASN A 19 -49.64 -6.13 -35.36
CA ASN A 19 -50.07 -4.91 -36.04
C ASN A 19 -49.97 -3.67 -35.14
N ALA A 20 -49.83 -2.48 -35.72
CA ALA A 20 -49.64 -1.23 -34.97
C ALA A 20 -50.81 -0.84 -34.04
N LYS A 21 -52.01 -1.39 -34.25
CA LYS A 21 -53.22 -1.11 -33.48
C LYS A 21 -53.45 -2.13 -32.35
N SER A 22 -52.54 -3.08 -32.14
CA SER A 22 -52.69 -4.11 -31.12
C SER A 22 -52.66 -3.51 -29.71
N ASN A 23 -53.67 -3.83 -28.90
CA ASN A 23 -53.72 -3.46 -27.48
C ASN A 23 -52.61 -4.13 -26.64
N SER A 24 -51.97 -5.18 -27.16
CA SER A 24 -50.81 -5.83 -26.54
C SER A 24 -49.46 -5.17 -26.87
N CYS A 25 -49.45 -4.09 -27.66
CA CYS A 25 -48.22 -3.41 -28.04
C CYS A 25 -47.55 -2.74 -26.81
N PRO A 26 -46.29 -3.08 -26.47
CA PRO A 26 -45.62 -2.50 -25.30
C PRO A 26 -45.48 -0.97 -25.36
N ALA A 27 -45.24 -0.42 -26.56
CA ALA A 27 -45.15 1.03 -26.74
C ALA A 27 -46.51 1.71 -26.51
N TYR A 28 -47.60 1.10 -26.97
CA TYR A 28 -48.95 1.60 -26.75
C TYR A 28 -49.34 1.53 -25.27
N ILE A 29 -49.06 0.41 -24.60
CA ILE A 29 -49.33 0.23 -23.17
C ILE A 29 -48.58 1.29 -22.34
N LYS A 30 -47.29 1.53 -22.67
CA LYS A 30 -46.49 2.57 -22.00
C LYS A 30 -47.08 3.96 -22.21
N GLU A 31 -47.44 4.32 -23.44
CA GLU A 31 -48.01 5.63 -23.76
C GLU A 31 -49.37 5.84 -23.08
N LYS A 32 -50.20 4.80 -23.05
CA LYS A 32 -51.50 4.83 -22.35
C LYS A 32 -51.31 5.16 -20.87
N LYS A 33 -50.38 4.50 -20.17
CA LYS A 33 -50.08 4.78 -18.76
C LYS A 33 -49.56 6.21 -18.53
N ILE A 34 -48.77 6.74 -19.46
CA ILE A 34 -48.28 8.13 -19.41
C ILE A 34 -49.44 9.12 -19.55
N LEU A 35 -50.39 8.86 -20.45
CA LEU A 35 -51.59 9.69 -20.63
C LEU A 35 -52.54 9.60 -19.43
N GLU A 36 -52.72 8.41 -18.84
CA GLU A 36 -53.46 8.23 -17.59
C GLU A 36 -52.83 9.05 -16.46
N LEU A 37 -51.50 8.97 -16.29
CA LEU A 37 -50.76 9.76 -15.30
C LEU A 37 -50.90 11.27 -15.54
N LYS A 38 -50.85 11.70 -16.81
CA LYS A 38 -51.05 13.10 -17.21
C LYS A 38 -52.42 13.60 -16.77
N CYS A 39 -53.48 12.86 -17.06
CA CYS A 39 -54.85 13.23 -16.74
C CYS A 39 -55.09 13.24 -15.23
N TRP A 40 -54.61 12.23 -14.49
CA TRP A 40 -54.80 12.14 -13.05
C TRP A 40 -54.07 13.24 -12.26
N ASN A 41 -52.88 13.65 -12.72
CA ASN A 41 -52.06 14.63 -12.01
C ASN A 41 -52.15 16.05 -12.59
N HIS A 42 -52.94 16.26 -13.65
CA HIS A 42 -53.08 17.54 -14.34
C HIS A 42 -51.75 18.18 -14.77
N ILE A 43 -50.81 17.35 -15.24
CA ILE A 43 -49.47 17.78 -15.66
C ILE A 43 -49.33 17.79 -17.19
N THR A 44 -48.23 18.35 -17.69
CA THR A 44 -47.90 18.28 -19.12
C THR A 44 -47.50 16.86 -19.53
N THR A 45 -47.60 16.55 -20.83
CA THR A 45 -47.18 15.25 -21.36
C THR A 45 -45.68 14.99 -21.10
N SER A 46 -44.84 16.02 -21.19
CA SER A 46 -43.40 15.94 -20.90
C SER A 46 -43.12 15.62 -19.43
N GLU A 47 -43.85 16.26 -18.52
CA GLU A 47 -43.74 15.97 -17.09
C GLU A 47 -44.22 14.56 -16.76
N ALA A 48 -45.34 14.12 -17.33
CA ALA A 48 -45.84 12.76 -17.15
C ALA A 48 -44.82 11.72 -17.65
N ARG A 49 -44.15 11.96 -18.79
CA ARG A 49 -43.05 11.10 -19.25
C ARG A 49 -41.90 11.05 -18.26
N ARG A 50 -41.49 12.20 -17.69
CA ARG A 50 -40.41 12.27 -16.70
C ARG A 50 -40.75 11.52 -15.42
N VAL A 51 -41.96 11.71 -14.89
CA VAL A 51 -42.45 11.02 -13.68
C VAL A 51 -42.57 9.52 -13.93
N PHE A 52 -43.17 9.11 -15.06
CA PHE A 52 -43.27 7.71 -15.44
C PHE A 52 -41.89 7.06 -15.59
N HIS A 53 -40.94 7.77 -16.21
CA HIS A 53 -39.56 7.28 -16.32
C HIS A 53 -38.96 7.07 -14.93
N LEU A 54 -39.00 8.09 -14.06
CA LEU A 54 -38.44 8.06 -12.71
C LEU A 54 -39.04 6.92 -11.84
N GLN A 55 -40.36 6.71 -11.91
CA GLN A 55 -41.05 5.61 -11.21
C GLN A 55 -40.62 4.21 -11.70
N ASN A 56 -40.16 4.11 -12.96
CA ASN A 56 -39.74 2.84 -13.57
C ASN A 56 -38.21 2.72 -13.68
N MET A 57 -37.44 3.67 -13.15
CA MET A 57 -35.98 3.57 -13.12
C MET A 57 -35.53 2.53 -12.10
N LYS A 58 -34.45 1.81 -12.43
CA LYS A 58 -33.82 0.90 -11.48
C LYS A 58 -33.08 1.72 -10.42
N TYR A 59 -33.07 1.23 -9.18
CA TYR A 59 -32.37 1.87 -8.06
C TYR A 59 -30.90 2.20 -8.39
N SER A 60 -30.20 1.28 -9.06
CA SER A 60 -28.79 1.46 -9.47
C SER A 60 -28.56 2.59 -10.48
N GLU A 61 -29.60 3.02 -11.20
CA GLU A 61 -29.53 4.11 -12.16
C GLU A 61 -29.80 5.46 -11.49
N ALA A 62 -30.73 5.48 -10.52
CA ALA A 62 -31.06 6.67 -9.72
C ALA A 62 -29.91 7.10 -8.78
N VAL A 63 -29.16 6.15 -8.23
CA VAL A 63 -28.03 6.44 -7.31
C VAL A 63 -26.82 7.00 -8.04
N LYS A 64 -26.57 6.59 -9.29
CA LYS A 64 -25.40 7.01 -10.08
C LYS A 64 -25.41 8.49 -10.47
N SER A 65 -26.58 9.14 -10.50
CA SER A 65 -26.76 10.50 -10.99
C SER A 65 -27.00 11.54 -9.88
N SER A 66 -26.91 11.15 -8.60
CA SER A 66 -27.16 12.07 -7.49
C SER A 66 -25.91 12.90 -7.17
N PRO A 67 -25.98 14.25 -7.18
CA PRO A 67 -24.87 15.12 -6.76
C PRO A 67 -24.32 14.76 -5.36
N ALA A 68 -25.21 14.36 -4.44
CA ALA A 68 -24.82 13.92 -3.09
C ALA A 68 -23.95 12.66 -3.09
N SER A 69 -24.04 11.80 -4.11
CA SER A 69 -23.18 10.63 -4.25
C SER A 69 -21.75 11.01 -4.65
N VAL A 70 -21.59 12.05 -5.47
CA VAL A 70 -20.28 12.53 -5.91
C VAL A 70 -19.57 13.24 -4.76
N GLU A 71 -20.28 14.13 -4.04
CA GLU A 71 -19.73 14.82 -2.86
C GLU A 71 -19.27 13.84 -1.76
N LEU A 72 -20.03 12.77 -1.53
CA LEU A 72 -19.65 11.72 -0.59
C LEU A 72 -18.39 11.00 -1.08
N GLN A 73 -18.33 10.64 -2.36
CA GLN A 73 -17.17 9.98 -2.95
C GLN A 73 -15.91 10.84 -2.81
N ASP A 74 -15.99 12.13 -3.12
CA ASP A 74 -14.88 13.07 -2.99
C ASP A 74 -14.44 13.23 -1.53
N SER A 75 -15.39 13.31 -0.59
CA SER A 75 -15.08 13.36 0.84
C SER A 75 -14.35 12.11 1.32
N VAL A 76 -14.79 10.93 0.88
CA VAL A 76 -14.14 9.65 1.23
C VAL A 76 -12.73 9.59 0.64
N ASN A 77 -12.57 9.96 -0.63
CA ASN A 77 -11.27 10.00 -1.29
C ASN A 77 -10.31 10.95 -0.57
N LEU A 78 -10.76 12.15 -0.21
CA LEU A 78 -9.94 13.12 0.52
C LEU A 78 -9.50 12.57 1.89
N LYS A 79 -10.40 11.91 2.62
CA LYS A 79 -10.05 11.29 3.92
C LYS A 79 -9.03 10.17 3.74
N PHE A 80 -9.16 9.37 2.69
CA PHE A 80 -8.20 8.31 2.40
C PHE A 80 -6.82 8.89 2.08
N GLU A 81 -6.76 9.94 1.26
CA GLU A 81 -5.52 10.63 0.92
C GLU A 81 -4.82 11.20 2.17
N VAL A 82 -5.58 11.84 3.07
CA VAL A 82 -5.06 12.36 4.34
C VAL A 82 -4.51 11.25 5.22
N LEU A 83 -5.20 10.10 5.27
CA LEU A 83 -4.72 8.94 6.04
C LEU A 83 -3.42 8.36 5.45
N LEU A 84 -3.35 8.22 4.13
CA LEU A 84 -2.14 7.74 3.45
C LEU A 84 -0.95 8.67 3.73
N GLN A 85 -1.17 9.98 3.59
CA GLN A 85 -0.16 10.98 3.89
C GLN A 85 0.32 10.89 5.35
N SER A 86 -0.61 10.77 6.30
CA SER A 86 -0.28 10.65 7.72
C SER A 86 0.51 9.39 8.05
N VAL A 87 0.17 8.25 7.43
CA VAL A 87 0.91 7.00 7.60
C VAL A 87 2.32 7.14 7.02
N ASN A 88 2.45 7.76 5.84
CA ASN A 88 3.73 7.98 5.19
C ASN A 88 4.66 8.86 6.05
N GLU A 89 4.16 9.98 6.56
CA GLU A 89 4.90 10.88 7.45
C GLU A 89 5.38 10.17 8.73
N LYS A 90 4.54 9.33 9.34
CA LYS A 90 4.92 8.55 10.51
C LYS A 90 6.00 7.53 10.21
N PHE A 91 5.94 6.89 9.04
CA PHE A 91 6.93 5.91 8.63
C PHE A 91 8.30 6.58 8.39
N GLU A 92 8.33 7.71 7.68
CA GLU A 92 9.56 8.47 7.44
C GLU A 92 10.17 8.98 8.74
N SER A 93 9.35 9.52 9.65
CA SER A 93 9.81 9.95 10.97
C SER A 93 10.42 8.80 11.78
N LEU A 94 9.81 7.60 11.69
CA LEU A 94 10.34 6.41 12.36
C LEU A 94 11.68 5.97 11.76
N LEU A 95 11.81 5.94 10.43
CA LEU A 95 13.05 5.62 9.74
C LEU A 95 14.17 6.57 10.14
N GLN A 96 13.90 7.87 10.16
CA GLN A 96 14.85 8.88 10.59
C GLN A 96 15.29 8.67 12.05
N SER A 97 14.34 8.44 12.95
CA SER A 97 14.65 8.21 14.38
C SER A 97 15.52 6.98 14.60
N VAL A 98 15.24 5.89 13.86
CA VAL A 98 16.04 4.67 13.92
C VAL A 98 17.45 4.94 13.39
N ASN A 99 17.57 5.62 12.24
CA ASN A 99 18.86 5.96 11.66
C ASN A 99 19.71 6.81 12.61
N GLU A 100 19.13 7.87 13.21
CA GLU A 100 19.82 8.70 14.19
C GLU A 100 20.34 7.92 15.41
N LYS A 101 19.58 6.92 15.88
CA LYS A 101 20.02 6.06 16.98
C LYS A 101 21.19 5.17 16.58
N PHE A 102 21.15 4.60 15.38
CA PHE A 102 22.25 3.78 14.85
C PHE A 102 23.53 4.59 14.66
N GLU A 103 23.44 5.79 14.08
CA GLU A 103 24.59 6.68 13.92
C GLU A 103 25.21 7.05 15.28
N LYS A 104 24.37 7.40 16.27
CA LYS A 104 24.84 7.68 17.64
C LYS A 104 25.54 6.47 18.27
N GLN A 105 24.98 5.28 18.15
CA GLN A 105 25.63 4.07 18.68
C GLN A 105 26.94 3.76 17.95
N THR A 106 26.97 3.92 16.63
CA THR A 106 28.17 3.71 15.81
C THR A 106 29.28 4.66 16.22
N ALA A 107 28.95 5.94 16.47
CA ALA A 107 29.89 6.93 16.96
C ALA A 107 30.46 6.58 18.35
N ILE A 108 29.60 6.18 19.29
CA ILE A 108 30.02 5.76 20.65
C ILE A 108 30.97 4.56 20.56
N PHE A 109 30.64 3.58 19.72
CA PHE A 109 31.47 2.41 19.54
C PHE A 109 32.83 2.74 18.90
N ALA A 110 32.83 3.59 17.87
CA ALA A 110 34.05 4.06 17.23
C ALA A 110 34.96 4.80 18.22
N GLU A 111 34.38 5.66 19.08
CA GLU A 111 35.12 6.36 20.12
C GLU A 111 35.73 5.39 21.15
N MET A 112 34.96 4.40 21.59
CA MET A 112 35.43 3.37 22.51
C MET A 112 36.59 2.57 21.91
N LEU A 113 36.47 2.12 20.66
CA LEU A 113 37.54 1.43 19.95
C LEU A 113 38.79 2.27 19.84
N HIS A 114 38.66 3.54 19.46
CA HIS A 114 39.79 4.46 19.36
C HIS A 114 40.53 4.59 20.70
N LYS A 115 39.79 4.81 21.80
CA LYS A 115 40.36 4.89 23.16
C LYS A 115 41.05 3.59 23.59
N THR A 116 40.48 2.44 23.26
CA THR A 116 41.09 1.14 23.57
C THR A 116 42.39 0.95 22.81
N ILE A 117 42.41 1.23 21.51
CA ILE A 117 43.62 1.14 20.68
C ILE A 117 44.70 2.10 21.20
N GLU A 118 44.32 3.33 21.51
CA GLU A 118 45.24 4.33 22.07
C GLU A 118 45.85 3.86 23.40
N SER A 119 45.04 3.31 24.32
CA SER A 119 45.53 2.78 25.59
C SER A 119 46.50 1.61 25.39
N ILE A 120 46.18 0.67 24.49
CA ILE A 120 47.07 -0.45 24.14
C ILE A 120 48.40 0.08 23.60
N MET A 121 48.34 1.01 22.65
CA MET A 121 49.51 1.60 22.02
C MET A 121 50.39 2.33 23.05
N GLN A 122 49.80 3.12 23.94
CA GLN A 122 50.52 3.79 25.03
C GLN A 122 51.20 2.80 25.99
N ASN A 123 50.53 1.70 26.33
CA ASN A 123 51.12 0.64 27.15
C ASN A 123 52.28 -0.05 26.44
N MET A 124 52.16 -0.32 25.13
CA MET A 124 53.24 -0.89 24.33
C MET A 124 54.46 0.04 24.28
N TYR A 125 54.27 1.35 24.06
CA TYR A 125 55.36 2.31 24.07
C TYR A 125 56.10 2.35 25.41
N LYS A 126 55.38 2.35 26.54
CA LYS A 126 56.00 2.31 27.87
C LYS A 126 56.87 1.07 28.06
N ILE A 127 56.39 -0.11 27.65
CA ILE A 127 57.16 -1.36 27.74
C ILE A 127 58.44 -1.26 26.92
N ILE A 128 58.37 -0.77 25.68
CA ILE A 128 59.53 -0.63 24.79
C ILE A 128 60.58 0.31 25.39
N VAL A 129 60.17 1.49 25.89
CA VAL A 129 61.08 2.48 26.49
C VAL A 129 61.76 1.92 27.74
N GLN A 130 61.00 1.31 28.67
CA GLN A 130 61.56 0.70 29.89
C GLN A 130 62.53 -0.45 29.57
N SER A 131 62.23 -1.23 28.53
CA SER A 131 63.11 -2.31 28.08
C SER A 131 64.45 -1.78 27.57
N LEU A 132 64.45 -0.63 26.91
CA LEU A 132 65.67 -0.01 26.39
C LEU A 132 66.54 0.56 27.52
N GLU A 133 65.93 1.26 28.49
CA GLU A 133 66.63 1.87 29.64
C GLU A 133 67.24 0.85 30.60
N THR A 134 66.64 -0.34 30.73
CA THR A 134 67.18 -1.42 31.59
C THR A 134 68.35 -2.19 30.97
N THR A 135 68.64 -1.99 29.68
CA THR A 135 69.74 -2.66 28.96
C THR A 135 71.05 -1.86 28.90
N THR A 136 71.05 -0.61 29.37
CA THR A 136 72.24 0.26 29.39
C THR A 136 73.06 0.19 30.68
N SER A 137 72.68 -0.66 31.64
CA SER A 137 73.48 -0.95 32.85
C SER A 137 74.29 -2.26 32.70
N PRO A 138 75.59 -2.30 33.08
CA PRO A 138 76.51 -3.28 32.54
C PRO A 138 76.35 -4.68 33.15
N THR A 139 76.38 -5.68 32.26
CA THR A 139 76.70 -7.10 32.49
C THR A 139 75.71 -7.95 33.32
N ARG A 140 74.84 -8.71 32.64
CA ARG A 140 74.63 -10.13 32.98
C ARG A 140 74.10 -10.93 31.79
N LYS A 141 74.90 -11.86 31.25
CA LYS A 141 74.47 -12.82 30.23
C LYS A 141 73.28 -13.64 30.76
N LYS A 142 72.08 -13.46 30.20
CA LYS A 142 70.94 -14.34 30.48
C LYS A 142 70.64 -15.20 29.26
N LYS A 143 70.71 -16.53 29.48
CA LYS A 143 70.35 -17.56 28.50
C LYS A 143 68.86 -17.44 28.16
N LEU A 144 68.55 -17.51 26.86
CA LEU A 144 67.21 -17.50 26.30
C LEU A 144 66.37 -18.66 26.88
N PRO A 145 65.24 -18.40 27.55
CA PRO A 145 64.29 -19.45 27.89
C PRO A 145 63.58 -19.89 26.60
N LYS A 146 63.76 -21.16 26.23
CA LYS A 146 62.91 -21.82 25.24
C LYS A 146 61.56 -22.07 25.93
N ASN A 147 60.48 -21.66 25.26
CA ASN A 147 59.05 -21.94 25.49
C ASN A 147 58.25 -20.64 25.51
N LEU A 148 58.08 -20.06 24.33
CA LEU A 148 56.93 -19.22 24.04
C LEU A 148 55.94 -20.13 23.31
N ASP A 149 55.20 -20.94 24.09
CA ASP A 149 54.05 -21.66 23.53
C ASP A 149 52.93 -20.64 23.38
N LEU A 150 52.69 -20.23 22.14
CA LEU A 150 51.68 -19.25 21.74
C LEU A 150 50.31 -19.93 21.70
N SER A 151 49.90 -20.54 22.82
CA SER A 151 48.60 -21.18 22.95
C SER A 151 47.92 -20.70 24.23
N THR A 152 47.22 -19.57 24.17
CA THR A 152 46.05 -19.38 25.03
C THR A 152 45.17 -18.23 24.53
N SER A 153 43.97 -18.63 24.13
CA SER A 153 42.71 -17.93 24.38
C SER A 153 42.32 -16.79 23.43
N LEU A 154 41.91 -17.15 22.22
CA LEU A 154 40.73 -16.53 21.62
C LEU A 154 39.57 -17.53 21.67
N PRO A 155 38.43 -17.18 22.30
CA PRO A 155 37.16 -17.78 21.95
C PRO A 155 36.27 -16.69 21.35
N MET A 156 36.18 -16.65 20.03
CA MET A 156 35.03 -16.05 19.34
C MET A 156 34.67 -16.94 18.15
N GLN A 157 33.96 -18.01 18.48
CA GLN A 157 33.27 -18.85 17.52
C GLN A 157 31.94 -18.16 17.18
N TRP A 158 31.84 -17.64 15.95
CA TRP A 158 30.57 -17.18 15.40
C TRP A 158 29.89 -18.37 14.71
N ASP A 159 28.88 -18.94 15.35
CA ASP A 159 28.08 -20.01 14.73
C ASP A 159 26.92 -19.37 13.94
N ALA A 160 27.10 -19.19 12.64
CA ALA A 160 26.05 -18.76 11.72
C ALA A 160 25.22 -19.98 11.26
N GLY A 161 24.55 -20.61 12.22
CA GLY A 161 23.68 -21.77 11.97
C GLY A 161 22.29 -21.37 11.47
N GLY A 162 22.20 -20.94 10.22
CA GLY A 162 20.91 -20.83 9.52
C GLY A 162 20.35 -22.21 9.19
N LYS A 163 19.38 -22.69 9.96
CA LYS A 163 18.51 -23.81 9.55
C LYS A 163 17.23 -23.26 8.94
N ASN A 164 17.19 -23.25 7.62
CA ASN A 164 15.93 -23.36 6.88
C ASN A 164 15.52 -24.84 6.80
N VAL A 165 14.22 -25.05 6.52
CA VAL A 165 13.49 -26.30 6.25
C VAL A 165 13.15 -27.08 7.56
N GLN A 166 11.90 -27.46 7.91
CA GLN A 166 10.76 -27.99 7.13
C GLN A 166 9.40 -27.75 7.83
N ASP A 167 8.37 -27.53 6.99
CA ASP A 167 7.01 -28.11 7.01
C ASP A 167 6.29 -28.37 8.34
N ILE A 168 5.13 -27.71 8.50
CA ILE A 168 3.78 -28.29 8.70
C ILE A 168 2.73 -27.26 8.27
#